data_AF-A0A2V7U704-F1
#
_entry.id   AF-A0A2V7U704-F1
#
_cell.length_a   1.000
_cell.length_b   1.000
_cell.length_c   1.000
_cell.angle_alpha   90.00
_cell.angle_beta   90.00
_cell.angle_gamma   90.00
#
_symmetry.space_group_name_H-M   'P 1'
#
loop_
_entity.id
_entity.type
_entity.pdbx_description
1 polymer ?
#
loop_
_entity_poly.entity_id
_entity_poly.type
_entity_poly.pdbx_seq_one_letter_code
_entity_poly.pdbx_strand_id
1 'polypeptide(L)'
;MSVLRSSPIVAALVTLAVLLLAYGFTPGVERAVGQQDALLFRNFHEMETIGGTPYRWSKGGNRRDERASVIVVPQVGRGDGAVELQVRAPEDRPPIPLTLTAGGKTLAVVDVQGRQTLSVPVPRSAVADGDVRLALTSPAWTRADGKDPRARGVAVERIAWRPSGWTLPPTRQLWILPAFAAALALLVRRLPGSPRAARIASASAGGLVALAAAWRPLEVAPFTHRLLFGVVLAHAALLLWSSLAHEAGSPWWRPPAQVTPSALLLLMAIGYWSLAAAHGAL
;
A
#
# COMPACT_ATOMS: atom_id res chain seq x y z
N MET A 1 40.03 -13.75 16.67
CA MET A 1 38.77 -13.36 17.38
C MET A 1 38.06 -12.13 16.78
N SER A 2 38.35 -11.67 15.56
CA SER A 2 37.71 -10.47 14.97
C SER A 2 36.43 -10.73 14.16
N VAL A 3 36.22 -11.96 13.67
CA VAL A 3 35.14 -12.28 12.71
C VAL A 3 33.74 -12.39 13.36
N LEU A 4 33.66 -12.65 14.67
CA LEU A 4 32.38 -12.81 15.39
C LEU A 4 31.73 -11.47 15.79
N ARG A 5 32.48 -10.36 15.85
CA ARG A 5 31.95 -9.04 16.24
C ARG A 5 31.19 -8.33 15.11
N SER A 6 31.41 -8.68 13.84
CA SER A 6 30.81 -8.01 12.68
C SER A 6 29.43 -8.54 12.27
N SER A 7 29.08 -9.76 12.67
CA SER A 7 27.80 -10.43 12.32
C SER A 7 26.53 -9.62 12.63
N PRO A 8 26.34 -9.05 13.84
CA PRO A 8 25.10 -8.32 14.16
C PRO A 8 25.00 -6.96 13.45
N ILE A 9 26.12 -6.28 13.23
CA ILE A 9 26.15 -5.01 12.49
C ILE A 9 25.77 -5.26 11.03
N VAL A 10 26.32 -6.33 10.43
CA VAL A 10 25.95 -6.73 9.07
C VAL A 10 24.46 -7.07 8.97
N ALA A 11 23.90 -7.82 9.94
CA ALA A 11 22.46 -8.10 9.97
C ALA A 11 21.62 -6.82 10.10
N ALA A 12 22.02 -5.86 10.97
CA ALA A 12 21.35 -4.57 11.12
C ALA A 12 21.33 -3.79 9.80
N LEU A 13 22.49 -3.71 9.13
CA LEU A 13 22.65 -3.00 7.87
C LEU A 13 21.83 -3.65 6.75
N VAL A 14 21.81 -4.98 6.67
CA VAL A 14 20.97 -5.71 5.72
C VAL A 14 19.49 -5.47 6.00
N THR A 15 19.04 -5.58 7.25
CA THR A 15 17.65 -5.27 7.62
C THR A 15 17.28 -3.83 7.26
N LEU A 16 18.13 -2.86 7.59
CA LEU A 16 17.89 -1.46 7.28
C LEU A 16 17.81 -1.25 5.76
N ALA A 17 18.74 -1.82 4.99
CA ALA A 17 18.72 -1.76 3.54
C ALA A 17 17.43 -2.37 2.97
N VAL A 18 17.02 -3.54 3.44
CA VAL A 18 15.78 -4.18 2.95
C VAL A 18 14.53 -3.41 3.36
N LEU A 19 14.50 -2.79 4.54
CA LEU A 19 13.38 -1.93 4.95
C LEU A 19 13.31 -0.65 4.11
N LEU A 20 14.45 -0.03 3.78
CA LEU A 20 14.51 1.12 2.89
C LEU A 20 14.11 0.74 1.46
N LEU A 21 14.54 -0.44 0.98
CA LEU A 21 14.12 -1.01 -0.30
C LEU A 21 12.61 -1.27 -0.33
N ALA A 22 12.06 -1.94 0.68
CA ALA A 22 10.64 -2.23 0.78
C ALA A 22 9.79 -0.95 0.90
N TYR A 23 10.31 0.08 1.58
CA TYR A 23 9.64 1.37 1.68
C TYR A 23 9.61 2.12 0.34
N GLY A 24 10.75 2.16 -0.36
CA GLY A 24 10.87 2.86 -1.64
C GLY A 24 10.26 2.10 -2.81
N PHE A 25 10.11 0.79 -2.68
CA PHE A 25 9.46 -0.07 -3.66
C PHE A 25 7.94 0.09 -3.59
N THR A 26 7.41 0.86 -4.53
CA THR A 26 5.98 1.00 -4.76
C THR A 26 5.68 0.33 -6.10
N PRO A 27 5.09 -0.87 -6.14
CA PRO A 27 4.71 -1.46 -7.42
C PRO A 27 3.53 -0.70 -8.02
N GLY A 28 3.45 -0.70 -9.34
CA GLY A 28 2.26 -0.23 -10.04
C GLY A 28 1.05 -1.10 -9.73
N VAL A 29 -0.13 -0.52 -9.83
CA VAL A 29 -1.41 -1.22 -9.72
C VAL A 29 -2.06 -1.21 -11.09
N GLU A 30 -2.67 -2.30 -11.52
CA GLU A 30 -3.48 -2.33 -12.75
C GLU A 30 -4.68 -3.24 -12.53
N ARG A 31 -5.89 -2.71 -12.70
CA ARG A 31 -7.16 -3.43 -12.49
C ARG A 31 -8.19 -3.03 -13.52
N ALA A 32 -8.79 -4.04 -14.15
CA ALA A 32 -10.00 -3.86 -14.92
C ALA A 32 -11.21 -3.73 -13.99
N VAL A 33 -12.26 -3.06 -14.45
CA VAL A 33 -13.55 -3.09 -13.77
C VAL A 33 -14.04 -4.53 -13.62
N GLY A 34 -14.70 -4.83 -12.50
CA GLY A 34 -15.09 -6.17 -12.08
C GLY A 34 -14.05 -6.86 -11.19
N GLN A 35 -12.82 -6.33 -11.11
CA GLN A 35 -11.78 -6.85 -10.22
C GLN A 35 -11.67 -6.00 -8.96
N GLN A 36 -12.11 -6.54 -7.82
CA GLN A 36 -12.02 -5.88 -6.50
C GLN A 36 -12.77 -4.53 -6.44
N ASP A 37 -13.86 -4.39 -7.20
CA ASP A 37 -14.61 -3.14 -7.36
C ASP A 37 -15.03 -2.48 -6.06
N ALA A 38 -15.38 -3.28 -5.04
CA ALA A 38 -15.81 -2.76 -3.74
C ALA A 38 -14.73 -1.91 -3.05
N LEU A 39 -13.45 -2.14 -3.38
CA LEU A 39 -12.32 -1.34 -2.87
C LEU A 39 -12.06 -0.12 -3.75
N LEU A 40 -12.25 -0.24 -5.06
CA LEU A 40 -11.81 0.74 -6.05
C LEU A 40 -12.88 1.75 -6.43
N PHE A 41 -14.12 1.34 -6.63
CA PHE A 41 -15.16 2.18 -7.24
C PHE A 41 -16.22 2.55 -6.21
N ARG A 42 -16.32 3.85 -5.92
CA ARG A 42 -17.37 4.39 -5.04
C ARG A 42 -18.33 5.24 -5.86
N ASN A 43 -19.62 4.99 -5.63
CA ASN A 43 -20.69 5.77 -6.23
C ASN A 43 -20.67 5.78 -7.77
N PHE A 44 -20.39 4.60 -8.35
CA PHE A 44 -20.61 4.29 -9.77
C PHE A 44 -21.95 3.58 -9.94
N HIS A 45 -22.42 3.50 -11.17
CA HIS A 45 -23.49 2.56 -11.52
C HIS A 45 -23.01 1.11 -11.43
N GLU A 46 -23.96 0.18 -11.52
CA GLU A 46 -23.67 -1.24 -11.62
C GLU A 46 -22.76 -1.54 -12.83
N MET A 47 -22.00 -2.62 -12.71
CA MET A 47 -21.09 -3.05 -13.76
C MET A 47 -21.88 -3.56 -14.96
N GLU A 48 -21.46 -3.15 -16.15
CA GLU A 48 -21.99 -3.58 -17.42
C GLU A 48 -20.86 -4.19 -18.27
N THR A 49 -21.21 -4.90 -19.34
CA THR A 49 -20.26 -5.48 -20.29
C THR A 49 -20.63 -5.11 -21.72
N ILE A 50 -19.63 -4.71 -22.52
CA ILE A 50 -19.77 -4.49 -23.97
C ILE A 50 -18.65 -5.25 -24.66
N GLY A 51 -19.01 -6.15 -25.59
CA GLY A 51 -18.03 -6.96 -26.31
C GLY A 51 -17.09 -7.75 -25.38
N GLY A 52 -17.60 -8.22 -24.24
CA GLY A 52 -16.83 -8.93 -23.21
C GLY A 52 -15.93 -8.04 -22.33
N THR A 53 -15.85 -6.73 -22.57
CA THR A 53 -15.09 -5.81 -21.71
C THR A 53 -15.99 -5.26 -20.59
N PRO A 54 -15.65 -5.50 -19.30
CA PRO A 54 -16.39 -4.95 -18.17
C PRO A 54 -16.12 -3.45 -18.00
N TYR A 55 -17.15 -2.71 -17.61
CA TYR A 55 -17.06 -1.27 -17.40
C TYR A 55 -18.14 -0.76 -16.45
N ARG A 56 -17.95 0.45 -15.91
CA ARG A 56 -18.91 1.12 -15.02
C ARG A 56 -19.12 2.56 -15.45
N TRP A 57 -20.38 2.97 -15.55
CA TRP A 57 -20.72 4.38 -15.74
C TRP A 57 -20.50 5.16 -14.45
N SER A 58 -19.77 6.27 -14.52
CA SER A 58 -19.88 7.32 -13.51
C SER A 58 -21.29 7.91 -13.52
N LYS A 59 -21.75 8.44 -12.39
CA LYS A 59 -23.12 8.95 -12.25
C LYS A 59 -23.35 10.33 -12.91
N GLY A 60 -22.28 10.99 -13.35
CA GLY A 60 -22.34 12.39 -13.79
C GLY A 60 -22.72 13.34 -12.63
N GLY A 61 -22.44 14.62 -12.77
CA GLY A 61 -22.71 15.61 -11.73
C GLY A 61 -21.70 16.75 -11.72
N ASN A 62 -22.01 17.84 -11.02
CA ASN A 62 -21.15 19.00 -10.92
C ASN A 62 -20.07 18.81 -9.84
N ARG A 63 -18.98 19.59 -9.94
CA ARG A 63 -17.79 19.50 -9.07
C ARG A 63 -18.07 19.67 -7.58
N ARG A 64 -19.22 20.26 -7.22
CA ARG A 64 -19.66 20.47 -5.83
C ARG A 64 -20.56 19.35 -5.30
N ASP A 65 -20.90 18.36 -6.13
CA ASP A 65 -21.73 17.25 -5.69
C ASP A 65 -20.91 16.28 -4.85
N GLU A 66 -21.30 16.10 -3.60
CA GLU A 66 -20.89 14.98 -2.72
C GLU A 66 -21.17 13.59 -3.35
N ARG A 67 -21.82 13.58 -4.52
CA ARG A 67 -22.15 12.43 -5.35
C ARG A 67 -21.23 12.26 -6.57
N ALA A 68 -20.05 12.88 -6.61
CA ALA A 68 -19.06 12.53 -7.62
C ALA A 68 -18.73 11.03 -7.55
N SER A 69 -18.49 10.39 -8.70
CA SER A 69 -17.98 9.03 -8.73
C SER A 69 -16.50 9.05 -8.39
N VAL A 70 -16.08 8.27 -7.41
CA VAL A 70 -14.71 8.30 -6.88
C VAL A 70 -14.03 6.97 -7.12
N ILE A 71 -12.85 7.01 -7.75
CA ILE A 71 -11.96 5.86 -7.83
C ILE A 71 -10.92 5.98 -6.72
N VAL A 72 -10.82 4.96 -5.88
CA VAL A 72 -9.82 4.85 -4.82
C VAL A 72 -8.77 3.84 -5.28
N VAL A 73 -7.51 4.26 -5.36
CA VAL A 73 -6.38 3.34 -5.56
C VAL A 73 -5.64 3.26 -4.23
N PRO A 74 -5.85 2.20 -3.44
CA PRO A 74 -5.28 2.13 -2.11
C PRO A 74 -3.81 1.72 -2.15
N GLN A 75 -3.06 2.13 -1.12
CA GLN A 75 -1.65 1.78 -0.92
C GLN A 75 -0.73 2.07 -2.12
N VAL A 76 -0.97 3.16 -2.84
CA VAL A 76 -0.10 3.58 -3.95
C VAL A 76 1.24 4.17 -3.50
N GLY A 77 1.44 4.32 -2.19
CA GLY A 77 2.66 4.82 -1.57
C GLY A 77 2.58 6.31 -1.25
N ARG A 78 3.74 6.98 -1.12
CA ARG A 78 3.82 8.41 -0.75
C ARG A 78 4.52 9.28 -1.80
N GLY A 79 4.76 8.72 -2.98
CA GLY A 79 5.46 9.37 -4.08
C GLY A 79 4.53 10.02 -5.09
N ASP A 80 5.14 10.80 -5.98
CA ASP A 80 4.50 11.20 -7.22
C ASP A 80 4.25 9.97 -8.11
N GLY A 81 3.29 10.07 -9.01
CA GLY A 81 3.01 9.04 -9.99
C GLY A 81 2.01 9.51 -11.03
N ALA A 82 1.49 8.57 -11.80
CA ALA A 82 0.44 8.81 -12.78
C ALA A 82 -0.68 7.78 -12.62
N VAL A 83 -1.91 8.25 -12.79
CA VAL A 83 -3.05 7.36 -12.96
C VAL A 83 -3.33 7.23 -14.45
N GLU A 84 -3.33 6.00 -14.94
CA GLU A 84 -3.79 5.63 -16.26
C GLU A 84 -5.25 5.18 -16.16
N LEU A 85 -6.16 5.88 -16.82
CA LEU A 85 -7.57 5.51 -16.90
C LEU A 85 -7.93 5.12 -18.32
N GLN A 86 -8.50 3.94 -18.50
CA GLN A 86 -9.19 3.62 -19.73
C GLN A 86 -10.65 4.01 -19.58
N VAL A 87 -11.06 5.01 -20.34
CA VAL A 87 -12.38 5.62 -20.28
C VAL A 87 -13.10 5.48 -21.61
N ARG A 88 -14.43 5.57 -21.55
CA ARG A 88 -15.29 5.49 -22.72
C ARG A 88 -16.46 6.47 -22.64
N ALA A 89 -16.71 7.16 -23.75
CA ALA A 89 -17.95 7.89 -24.00
C ALA A 89 -18.69 7.24 -25.19
N PRO A 90 -20.02 7.42 -25.30
CA PRO A 90 -20.77 7.01 -26.49
C PRO A 90 -20.19 7.65 -27.76
N GLU A 91 -20.02 6.87 -28.82
CA GLU A 91 -19.43 7.33 -30.09
C GLU A 91 -20.39 8.20 -30.92
N ASP A 92 -21.69 8.03 -30.70
CA ASP A 92 -22.78 8.76 -31.34
C ASP A 92 -23.04 10.14 -30.73
N ARG A 93 -22.22 10.58 -29.77
CA ARG A 93 -22.39 11.84 -29.05
C ARG A 93 -21.19 12.78 -29.17
N PRO A 94 -21.42 14.09 -28.96
CA PRO A 94 -20.33 15.03 -28.76
C PRO A 94 -19.40 14.58 -27.63
N PRO A 95 -18.11 14.97 -27.69
CA PRO A 95 -17.17 14.70 -26.61
C PRO A 95 -17.72 15.15 -25.24
N ILE A 96 -17.51 14.33 -24.22
CA ILE A 96 -17.97 14.61 -22.86
C ILE A 96 -16.79 15.19 -22.06
N PRO A 97 -16.89 16.43 -21.55
CA PRO A 97 -15.83 16.99 -20.72
C PRO A 97 -15.77 16.25 -19.38
N LEU A 98 -14.61 15.64 -19.11
CA LEU A 98 -14.28 14.94 -17.88
C LEU A 98 -13.27 15.76 -17.09
N THR A 99 -13.65 16.17 -15.88
CA THR A 99 -12.75 16.75 -14.91
C THR A 99 -12.30 15.69 -13.91
N LEU A 100 -10.98 15.57 -13.74
CA LEU A 100 -10.34 14.68 -12.79
C LEU A 100 -9.74 15.50 -11.66
N THR A 101 -10.12 15.17 -10.43
CA THR A 101 -9.64 15.86 -9.22
C THR A 101 -9.14 14.89 -8.16
N ALA A 102 -8.09 15.27 -7.44
CA ALA A 102 -7.56 14.52 -6.30
C ALA A 102 -7.05 15.48 -5.22
N GLY A 103 -7.32 15.19 -3.95
CA GLY A 103 -6.92 16.07 -2.84
C GLY A 103 -7.44 17.51 -2.96
N GLY A 104 -8.63 17.70 -3.56
CA GLY A 104 -9.22 19.02 -3.82
C GLY A 104 -8.64 19.78 -5.03
N LYS A 105 -7.57 19.29 -5.65
CA LYS A 105 -6.93 19.92 -6.81
C LYS A 105 -7.43 19.30 -8.11
N THR A 106 -7.56 20.12 -9.16
CA THR A 106 -7.75 19.60 -10.52
C THR A 106 -6.45 19.06 -11.04
N LEU A 107 -6.50 17.82 -11.54
CA LEU A 107 -5.37 17.19 -12.20
C LEU A 107 -5.47 17.34 -13.72
N ALA A 108 -6.68 17.15 -14.28
CA ALA A 108 -6.93 17.27 -15.71
C ALA A 108 -8.38 17.64 -16.02
N VAL A 109 -8.57 18.28 -17.17
CA VAL A 109 -9.87 18.46 -17.84
C VAL A 109 -9.69 17.96 -19.26
N VAL A 110 -10.44 16.93 -19.66
CA VAL A 110 -10.25 16.25 -20.95
C VAL A 110 -11.60 15.98 -21.59
N ASP A 111 -11.73 16.22 -22.88
CA ASP A 111 -12.91 15.86 -23.66
C ASP A 111 -12.82 14.40 -24.11
N VAL A 112 -13.67 13.55 -23.53
CA VAL A 112 -13.67 12.11 -23.80
C VAL A 112 -14.63 11.81 -24.95
N GLN A 113 -14.12 11.18 -26.00
CA GLN A 113 -14.90 10.69 -27.14
C GLN A 113 -14.49 9.26 -27.49
N GLY A 114 -15.47 8.38 -27.70
CA GLY A 114 -15.20 6.96 -27.92
C GLY A 114 -14.38 6.37 -26.77
N ARG A 115 -13.48 5.43 -27.08
CA ARG A 115 -12.58 4.80 -26.10
C ARG A 115 -11.23 5.52 -26.08
N GLN A 116 -10.78 5.93 -24.90
CA GLN A 116 -9.51 6.65 -24.72
C GLN A 116 -8.75 6.13 -23.50
N THR A 117 -7.43 6.24 -23.53
CA THR A 117 -6.57 6.03 -22.37
C THR A 117 -6.01 7.37 -21.93
N LEU A 118 -6.35 7.80 -20.73
CA LEU A 118 -5.88 9.04 -20.12
C LEU A 118 -4.72 8.71 -19.18
N SER A 119 -3.60 9.41 -19.28
CA SER A 119 -2.51 9.34 -18.30
C SER A 119 -2.40 10.68 -17.60
N VAL A 120 -2.64 10.70 -16.30
CA VAL A 120 -2.75 11.93 -15.52
C VAL A 120 -1.74 11.92 -14.38
N PRO A 121 -0.81 12.88 -14.33
CA PRO A 121 0.14 12.98 -13.23
C PRO A 121 -0.58 13.33 -11.93
N VAL A 122 -0.23 12.62 -10.86
CA VAL A 122 -0.74 12.84 -9.52
C VAL A 122 0.44 13.28 -8.64
N PRO A 123 0.45 14.53 -8.16
CA PRO A 123 1.49 14.98 -7.26
C PRO A 123 1.32 14.32 -5.89
N ARG A 124 2.42 14.11 -5.16
CA ARG A 124 2.44 13.54 -3.80
C ARG A 124 1.45 14.22 -2.84
N SER A 125 1.19 15.52 -3.02
CA SER A 125 0.25 16.28 -2.19
C SER A 125 -1.21 15.84 -2.34
N ALA A 126 -1.53 15.09 -3.40
CA ALA A 126 -2.86 14.53 -3.65
C ALA A 126 -2.97 13.04 -3.24
N VAL A 127 -1.88 12.46 -2.72
CA VAL A 127 -1.82 11.09 -2.19
C VAL A 127 -1.96 11.16 -0.67
N ALA A 128 -3.21 11.26 -0.20
CA ALA A 128 -3.52 11.33 1.22
C ALA A 128 -3.55 9.92 1.82
N ASP A 129 -2.94 9.74 2.99
CA ASP A 129 -2.94 8.46 3.73
C ASP A 129 -2.34 7.25 2.99
N GLY A 130 -1.59 7.51 1.91
CA GLY A 130 -1.05 6.47 1.04
C GLY A 130 -2.01 5.98 -0.05
N ASP A 131 -3.17 6.62 -0.17
CA ASP A 131 -4.20 6.31 -1.17
C ASP A 131 -4.36 7.47 -2.16
N VAL A 132 -4.68 7.14 -3.41
CA VAL A 132 -5.14 8.13 -4.38
C VAL A 132 -6.66 8.05 -4.48
N ARG A 133 -7.33 9.17 -4.22
CA ARG A 133 -8.77 9.32 -4.39
C ARG A 133 -9.04 10.25 -5.54
N LEU A 134 -9.42 9.67 -6.68
CA LEU A 134 -9.70 10.39 -7.91
C LEU A 134 -11.20 10.57 -8.07
N ALA A 135 -11.68 11.80 -7.94
CA ALA A 135 -13.07 12.14 -8.22
C ALA A 135 -13.24 12.50 -9.69
N LEU A 136 -14.24 11.86 -10.31
CA LEU A 136 -14.64 12.03 -11.70
C LEU A 136 -15.90 12.89 -11.74
N THR A 137 -15.81 14.01 -12.46
CA THR A 137 -16.91 14.96 -12.64
C THR A 137 -17.12 15.18 -14.13
N SER A 138 -18.34 14.98 -14.61
CA SER A 138 -18.72 15.19 -16.00
C SER A 138 -20.20 15.55 -16.09
N PRO A 139 -20.64 16.28 -17.12
CA PRO A 139 -22.05 16.51 -17.37
C PRO A 139 -22.81 15.19 -17.45
N ALA A 140 -23.92 15.11 -16.73
CA ALA A 140 -24.75 13.92 -16.74
C ALA A 140 -25.62 13.90 -18.01
N TRP A 141 -25.79 12.72 -18.61
CA TRP A 141 -26.63 12.49 -19.78
C TRP A 141 -27.43 11.20 -19.63
N THR A 142 -28.57 11.13 -20.29
CA THR A 142 -29.42 9.93 -20.36
C THR A 142 -29.48 9.42 -21.79
N ARG A 143 -29.72 8.11 -21.96
CA ARG A 143 -29.79 7.50 -23.29
C ARG A 143 -31.02 8.03 -24.04
N ALA A 144 -30.85 8.38 -25.32
CA ALA A 144 -31.90 9.03 -26.10
C ALA A 144 -33.08 8.11 -26.42
N ASP A 145 -32.89 6.78 -26.37
CA ASP A 145 -33.94 5.80 -26.60
C ASP A 145 -34.90 5.61 -25.42
N GLY A 146 -34.68 6.31 -24.29
CA GLY A 146 -35.53 6.28 -23.10
C GLY A 146 -35.57 4.94 -22.38
N LYS A 147 -34.83 3.91 -22.85
CA LYS A 147 -34.81 2.57 -22.26
C LYS A 147 -34.05 2.53 -20.94
N ASP A 148 -33.14 3.47 -20.76
CA ASP A 148 -32.38 3.61 -19.51
C ASP A 148 -32.44 5.06 -19.00
N PRO A 149 -33.19 5.31 -17.91
CA PRO A 149 -33.35 6.64 -17.34
C PRO A 149 -32.14 7.08 -16.49
N ARG A 150 -31.12 6.23 -16.31
CA ARG A 150 -29.97 6.57 -15.46
C ARG A 150 -29.17 7.72 -16.06
N ALA A 151 -28.92 8.72 -15.22
CA ALA A 151 -27.97 9.79 -15.50
C ALA A 151 -26.54 9.22 -15.49
N ARG A 152 -25.82 9.34 -16.60
CA ARG A 152 -24.50 8.76 -16.84
C ARG A 152 -23.50 9.87 -17.14
N GLY A 153 -22.26 9.68 -16.72
CA GLY A 153 -21.13 10.49 -17.15
C GLY A 153 -20.27 9.71 -18.16
N VAL A 154 -19.00 9.58 -17.85
CA VAL A 154 -18.05 8.75 -18.60
C VAL A 154 -18.00 7.33 -18.02
N ALA A 155 -17.85 6.33 -18.87
CA ALA A 155 -17.60 4.94 -18.48
C ALA A 155 -16.10 4.73 -18.19
N VAL A 156 -15.80 3.94 -17.16
CA VAL A 156 -14.44 3.50 -16.83
C VAL A 156 -14.35 2.01 -17.08
N GLU A 157 -13.29 1.56 -17.74
CA GLU A 157 -13.04 0.15 -18.07
C GLU A 157 -11.86 -0.42 -17.27
N ARG A 158 -10.83 0.40 -17.07
CA ARG A 158 -9.59 -0.01 -16.40
C ARG A 158 -8.94 1.18 -15.71
N ILE A 159 -8.27 0.90 -14.61
CA ILE A 159 -7.40 1.84 -13.92
C ILE A 159 -6.03 1.23 -13.69
N ALA A 160 -4.98 2.03 -13.85
CA ALA A 160 -3.65 1.70 -13.40
C ALA A 160 -2.99 2.87 -12.66
N TRP A 161 -2.15 2.55 -11.68
CA TRP A 161 -1.22 3.44 -11.01
C TRP A 161 0.19 3.13 -11.46
N ARG A 162 0.91 4.16 -11.90
CA ARG A 162 2.32 4.10 -12.29
C ARG A 162 3.12 5.04 -11.37
N PRO A 163 3.85 4.53 -10.37
CA PRO A 163 4.70 5.38 -9.54
C PRO A 163 5.82 5.97 -10.41
N SER A 164 6.13 7.26 -10.20
CA SER A 164 7.09 7.97 -11.06
C SER A 164 8.52 7.96 -10.51
N GLY A 165 8.75 7.40 -9.33
CA GLY A 165 10.09 7.34 -8.76
C GLY A 165 10.16 6.73 -7.37
N TRP A 166 11.39 6.67 -6.88
CA TRP A 166 11.69 6.17 -5.54
C TRP A 166 11.36 7.23 -4.49
N THR A 167 10.63 6.85 -3.45
CA THR A 167 10.39 7.73 -2.29
C THR A 167 11.13 7.27 -1.06
N LEU A 168 11.81 8.20 -0.40
CA LEU A 168 12.39 7.97 0.92
C LEU A 168 11.32 8.06 2.03
N PRO A 169 11.54 7.39 3.17
CA PRO A 169 10.71 7.60 4.35
C PRO A 169 10.71 9.07 4.80
N PRO A 170 9.60 9.57 5.37
CA PRO A 170 9.59 10.87 6.01
C PRO A 170 10.73 10.97 7.02
N THR A 171 11.29 12.16 7.18
CA THR A 171 12.41 12.43 8.11
C THR A 171 12.15 11.94 9.53
N ARG A 172 10.89 11.97 10.00
CA ARG A 172 10.49 11.41 11.29
C ARG A 172 10.67 9.88 11.38
N GLN A 173 10.48 9.16 10.28
CA GLN A 173 10.64 7.70 10.20
C GLN A 173 12.09 7.28 9.94
N LEU A 174 12.94 8.19 9.44
CA LEU A 174 14.37 7.92 9.19
C LEU A 174 15.15 7.57 10.47
N TRP A 175 14.69 7.98 11.65
CA TRP A 175 15.31 7.59 12.92
C TRP A 175 14.74 6.30 13.51
N ILE A 176 13.48 5.96 13.18
CA ILE A 176 12.79 4.76 13.68
C ILE A 176 13.34 3.50 13.02
N LEU A 177 13.57 3.54 11.71
CA LEU A 177 14.12 2.39 10.95
C LEU A 177 15.49 1.91 11.45
N PRO A 178 16.50 2.78 11.65
CA PRO A 178 17.80 2.36 12.19
C PRO A 178 17.69 1.94 13.66
N ALA A 179 16.82 2.55 14.47
CA ALA A 179 16.59 2.11 15.85
C ALA A 179 15.97 0.71 15.91
N PHE A 180 15.01 0.42 15.03
CA PHE A 180 14.40 -0.91 14.90
C PHE A 180 15.42 -1.94 14.40
N ALA A 181 16.22 -1.61 13.38
CA ALA A 181 17.28 -2.48 12.89
C ALA A 181 18.35 -2.77 13.96
N ALA A 182 18.72 -1.76 14.76
CA ALA A 182 19.64 -1.92 15.87
C ALA A 182 19.05 -2.81 16.98
N ALA A 183 17.78 -2.62 17.34
CA ALA A 183 17.09 -3.47 18.32
C ALA A 183 17.04 -4.93 17.85
N LEU A 184 16.70 -5.16 16.58
CA LEU A 184 16.69 -6.49 15.97
C LEU A 184 18.09 -7.14 16.02
N ALA A 185 19.12 -6.40 15.66
CA ALA A 185 20.50 -6.89 15.70
C ALA A 185 20.99 -7.20 17.12
N LEU A 186 20.58 -6.42 18.12
CA LEU A 186 20.87 -6.69 19.53
C LEU A 186 20.18 -7.97 20.01
N LEU A 187 18.94 -8.23 19.60
CA LEU A 187 18.22 -9.47 19.93
C LEU A 187 18.86 -10.70 19.27
N VAL A 188 19.18 -10.59 17.98
CA VAL A 188 19.83 -11.66 17.23
C VAL A 188 21.22 -11.98 17.79
N ARG A 189 21.93 -10.99 18.34
CA ARG A 189 23.21 -11.20 19.04
C ARG A 189 23.07 -12.05 20.31
N ARG A 190 21.90 -12.06 20.95
CA ARG A 190 21.64 -12.79 22.19
C ARG A 190 21.15 -14.23 21.99
N LEU A 191 21.16 -14.74 20.76
CA LEU A 191 20.87 -16.14 20.47
C LEU A 191 22.18 -16.97 20.51
N PRO A 192 22.52 -17.62 21.63
CA PRO A 192 23.74 -18.45 21.75
C PRO A 192 23.67 -19.64 20.80
N GLY A 193 24.82 -20.11 20.31
CA GLY A 193 24.91 -21.33 19.47
C GLY A 193 24.40 -21.19 18.02
N SER A 194 23.72 -20.10 17.65
CA SER A 194 23.20 -19.93 16.29
C SER A 194 24.32 -19.62 15.28
N PRO A 195 24.42 -20.35 14.15
CA PRO A 195 25.41 -20.06 13.12
C PRO A 195 25.14 -18.70 12.46
N ARG A 196 26.18 -18.03 11.97
CA ARG A 196 26.10 -16.70 11.33
C ARG A 196 25.03 -16.64 10.23
N ALA A 197 24.90 -17.71 9.45
CA ALA A 197 23.91 -17.82 8.38
C ALA A 197 22.46 -17.76 8.92
N ALA A 198 22.15 -18.43 10.03
CA ALA A 198 20.79 -18.45 10.61
C ALA A 198 20.35 -17.06 11.09
N ARG A 199 21.29 -16.28 11.63
CA ARG A 199 21.05 -14.90 12.10
C ARG A 199 20.77 -13.91 10.96
N ILE A 200 21.48 -14.08 9.85
CA ILE A 200 21.26 -13.28 8.64
C ILE A 200 19.96 -13.72 7.96
N ALA A 201 19.69 -15.02 7.90
CA ALA A 201 18.48 -15.56 7.29
C ALA A 201 17.20 -15.06 7.98
N SER A 202 17.15 -15.01 9.32
CA SER A 202 15.98 -14.50 10.04
C SER A 202 15.76 -12.99 9.84
N ALA A 203 16.84 -12.22 9.83
CA ALA A 203 16.81 -10.78 9.53
C ALA A 203 16.36 -10.50 8.09
N SER A 204 16.83 -11.29 7.11
CA SER A 204 16.43 -11.19 5.71
C SER A 204 15.01 -11.67 5.48
N ALA A 205 14.55 -12.71 6.17
CA ALA A 205 13.20 -13.25 6.02
C ALA A 205 12.11 -12.21 6.34
N GLY A 206 12.26 -11.44 7.43
CA GLY A 206 11.33 -10.36 7.77
C GLY A 206 11.27 -9.28 6.68
N GLY A 207 12.42 -8.92 6.13
CA GLY A 207 12.50 -7.97 5.02
C GLY A 207 11.90 -8.49 3.71
N LEU A 208 12.10 -9.76 3.39
CA LEU A 208 11.49 -10.42 2.23
C LEU A 208 9.97 -10.50 2.36
N VAL A 209 9.44 -10.76 3.56
CA VAL A 209 7.99 -10.73 3.83
C VAL A 209 7.44 -9.32 3.64
N ALA A 210 8.14 -8.29 4.12
CA ALA A 210 7.74 -6.90 3.89
C ALA A 210 7.74 -6.54 2.40
N LEU A 211 8.72 -7.02 1.64
CA LEU A 211 8.80 -6.80 0.18
C LEU A 211 7.72 -7.58 -0.59
N ALA A 212 7.43 -8.82 -0.19
CA ALA A 212 6.33 -9.61 -0.75
C ALA A 212 4.96 -8.97 -0.48
N ALA A 213 4.78 -8.41 0.72
CA ALA A 213 3.60 -7.63 1.06
C ALA A 213 3.49 -6.35 0.23
N ALA A 214 4.60 -5.61 0.06
CA ALA A 214 4.65 -4.44 -0.80
C ALA A 214 4.30 -4.77 -2.25
N TRP A 215 4.64 -5.97 -2.75
CA TRP A 215 4.33 -6.44 -4.11
C TRP A 215 2.84 -6.61 -4.39
N ARG A 216 2.01 -6.80 -3.36
CA ARG A 216 0.58 -7.08 -3.50
C ARG A 216 -0.29 -6.07 -2.75
N PRO A 217 -0.19 -4.76 -3.08
CA PRO A 217 -0.79 -3.70 -2.28
C PRO A 217 -2.32 -3.87 -2.18
N LEU A 218 -3.00 -4.30 -3.23
CA LEU A 218 -4.46 -4.47 -3.18
C LEU A 218 -4.94 -5.70 -2.40
N GLU A 219 -4.14 -6.76 -2.34
CA GLU A 219 -4.47 -7.94 -1.51
C GLU A 219 -4.18 -7.66 -0.03
N VAL A 220 -3.28 -6.72 0.23
CA VAL A 220 -2.78 -6.37 1.55
C VAL A 220 -3.50 -5.14 2.12
N ALA A 221 -3.99 -4.21 1.29
CA ALA A 221 -4.69 -2.99 1.68
C ALA A 221 -5.85 -3.19 2.68
N PRO A 222 -6.74 -4.19 2.49
CA PRO A 222 -7.78 -4.48 3.47
C PRO A 222 -7.21 -4.97 4.82
N PHE A 223 -5.96 -5.41 4.79
CA PHE A 223 -5.23 -6.03 5.88
C PHE A 223 -4.08 -5.15 6.35
N THR A 224 -3.87 -3.90 5.93
CA THR A 224 -2.71 -3.11 6.41
C THR A 224 -2.72 -2.92 7.92
N HIS A 225 -3.91 -2.76 8.47
CA HIS A 225 -4.17 -2.74 9.92
C HIS A 225 -3.88 -4.12 10.55
N ARG A 226 -3.98 -5.20 9.75
CA ARG A 226 -3.66 -6.60 10.07
C ARG A 226 -2.23 -7.04 9.66
N LEU A 227 -1.46 -6.24 8.92
CA LEU A 227 -0.05 -6.46 8.57
C LEU A 227 0.82 -6.00 9.72
N LEU A 228 0.35 -5.00 10.46
CA LEU A 228 0.76 -4.75 11.84
C LEU A 228 0.54 -5.99 12.72
N PHE A 229 -0.61 -6.68 12.61
CA PHE A 229 -0.78 -8.01 13.21
C PHE A 229 0.21 -9.02 12.65
N GLY A 230 0.57 -8.97 11.36
CA GLY A 230 1.58 -9.83 10.73
C GLY A 230 3.01 -9.59 11.22
N VAL A 231 3.40 -8.32 11.44
CA VAL A 231 4.69 -7.94 12.04
C VAL A 231 4.72 -8.29 13.53
N VAL A 232 3.59 -8.13 14.23
CA VAL A 232 3.38 -8.63 15.59
C VAL A 232 3.40 -10.15 15.64
N LEU A 233 2.84 -10.84 14.64
CA LEU A 233 2.86 -12.30 14.51
C LEU A 233 4.22 -12.84 14.10
N ALA A 234 4.99 -12.12 13.28
CA ALA A 234 6.38 -12.44 12.97
C ALA A 234 7.29 -12.21 14.18
N HIS A 235 6.99 -11.16 14.97
CA HIS A 235 7.57 -10.98 16.30
C HIS A 235 7.17 -12.13 17.25
N ALA A 236 5.89 -12.51 17.27
CA ALA A 236 5.39 -13.61 18.08
C ALA A 236 5.98 -14.95 17.63
N ALA A 237 6.25 -15.14 16.34
CA ALA A 237 6.91 -16.31 15.76
C ALA A 237 8.42 -16.32 16.05
N LEU A 238 9.07 -15.16 16.11
CA LEU A 238 10.45 -15.00 16.62
C LEU A 238 10.53 -15.32 18.11
N LEU A 239 9.51 -14.92 18.88
CA LEU A 239 9.34 -15.31 20.28
C LEU A 239 9.03 -16.80 20.42
N LEU A 240 8.18 -17.37 19.56
CA LEU A 240 7.87 -18.80 19.52
C LEU A 240 9.09 -19.63 19.14
N TRP A 241 9.88 -19.18 18.17
CA TRP A 241 11.18 -19.77 17.82
C TRP A 241 12.11 -19.71 19.03
N SER A 242 12.18 -18.57 19.74
CA SER A 242 12.98 -18.48 20.96
C SER A 242 12.50 -19.43 22.07
N SER A 243 11.21 -19.79 22.08
CA SER A 243 10.65 -20.85 22.94
C SER A 243 10.93 -22.28 22.44
N LEU A 244 11.12 -22.48 21.14
CA LEU A 244 11.52 -23.76 20.54
C LEU A 244 13.03 -24.00 20.61
N ALA A 245 13.84 -22.95 20.74
CA ALA A 245 15.27 -23.00 21.04
C ALA A 245 15.56 -23.30 22.53
N HIS A 246 14.56 -23.77 23.27
CA HIS A 246 14.68 -24.21 24.65
C HIS A 246 15.64 -25.39 24.80
N GLU A 247 16.40 -25.39 25.89
CA GLU A 247 17.08 -26.59 26.37
C GLU A 247 16.03 -27.68 26.66
N ALA A 248 16.30 -28.91 26.22
CA ALA A 248 15.40 -30.04 26.43
C ALA A 248 15.05 -30.18 27.93
N GLY A 249 13.75 -30.09 28.25
CA GLY A 249 13.24 -30.15 29.64
C GLY A 249 12.77 -28.81 30.23
N SER A 250 12.97 -27.68 29.54
CA SER A 250 12.43 -26.38 29.95
C SER A 250 10.96 -26.21 29.55
N PRO A 251 10.06 -25.70 30.42
CA PRO A 251 8.67 -25.46 30.05
C PRO A 251 8.55 -24.30 29.05
N TRP A 252 7.69 -24.47 28.03
CA TRP A 252 7.55 -23.60 26.85
C TRP A 252 7.21 -22.13 27.14
N TRP A 253 6.75 -21.80 28.34
CA TRP A 253 6.46 -20.44 28.78
C TRP A 253 7.66 -19.70 29.41
N ARG A 254 8.81 -20.36 29.59
CA ARG A 254 9.96 -19.78 30.30
C ARG A 254 10.85 -19.01 29.31
N PRO A 255 10.90 -17.67 29.34
CA PRO A 255 11.79 -16.94 28.43
C PRO A 255 13.24 -17.39 28.64
N PRO A 256 14.07 -17.52 27.57
CA PRO A 256 15.46 -17.89 27.72
C PRO A 256 16.15 -16.93 28.69
N ALA A 257 16.97 -17.44 29.62
CA ALA A 257 17.62 -16.63 30.66
C ALA A 257 18.46 -15.44 30.13
N GLN A 258 18.69 -15.41 28.82
CA GLN A 258 19.53 -14.46 28.10
C GLN A 258 18.72 -13.31 27.46
N VAL A 259 17.39 -13.42 27.36
CA VAL A 259 16.51 -12.36 26.86
C VAL A 259 16.10 -11.47 28.03
N THR A 260 16.73 -10.31 28.16
CA THR A 260 16.36 -9.34 29.20
C THR A 260 15.00 -8.70 28.88
N PRO A 261 14.07 -8.59 29.84
CA PRO A 261 12.73 -8.02 29.63
C PRO A 261 12.75 -6.62 29.00
N SER A 262 13.82 -5.87 29.24
CA SER A 262 14.09 -4.56 28.63
C SER A 262 14.18 -4.59 27.10
N ALA A 263 14.64 -5.67 26.48
CA ALA A 263 14.71 -5.78 25.01
C ALA A 263 13.33 -5.98 24.39
N LEU A 264 12.47 -6.76 25.06
CA LEU A 264 11.06 -6.95 24.70
C LEU A 264 10.26 -5.65 24.87
N LEU A 265 10.46 -4.94 25.98
CA LEU A 265 9.85 -3.63 26.22
C LEU A 265 10.32 -2.58 25.21
N LEU A 266 11.60 -2.59 24.84
CA LEU A 266 12.13 -1.70 23.81
C LEU A 266 11.48 -1.99 22.44
N LEU A 267 11.33 -3.26 22.06
CA LEU A 267 10.64 -3.63 20.82
C LEU A 267 9.16 -3.25 20.83
N MET A 268 8.47 -3.47 21.96
CA MET A 268 7.08 -3.06 22.11
C MET A 268 6.94 -1.54 22.04
N ALA A 269 7.85 -0.80 22.66
CA ALA A 269 7.91 0.66 22.58
C ALA A 269 8.18 1.11 21.14
N ILE A 270 9.15 0.51 20.44
CA ILE A 270 9.42 0.82 19.03
C ILE A 270 8.22 0.49 18.15
N GLY A 271 7.56 -0.67 18.36
CA GLY A 271 6.35 -1.06 17.65
C GLY A 271 5.20 -0.08 17.89
N TYR A 272 4.98 0.32 19.14
CA TYR A 272 3.98 1.31 19.54
C TYR A 272 4.27 2.69 18.95
N TRP A 273 5.52 3.16 19.02
CA TRP A 273 5.93 4.44 18.43
C TRP A 273 5.88 4.42 16.90
N SER A 274 6.16 3.28 16.27
CA SER A 274 5.96 3.09 14.83
C SER A 274 4.48 3.18 14.46
N LEU A 275 3.60 2.61 15.29
CA LEU A 275 2.14 2.69 15.14
C LEU A 275 1.63 4.13 15.29
N ALA A 276 2.10 4.83 16.33
CA ALA A 276 1.74 6.22 16.60
C ALA A 276 2.29 7.16 15.52
N ALA A 277 3.50 6.93 15.02
CA ALA A 277 4.08 7.70 13.91
C ALA A 277 3.39 7.39 12.56
N ALA A 278 2.83 6.19 12.40
CA ALA A 278 2.00 5.85 11.25
C ALA A 278 0.61 6.49 11.32
N HIS A 279 0.01 6.57 12.52
CA HIS A 279 -1.31 7.19 12.74
C HIS A 279 -1.28 8.72 12.82
N GLY A 280 -0.23 9.33 13.37
CA GLY A 280 -0.08 10.80 13.42
C GLY A 280 0.48 11.41 12.14
N ALA A 281 0.68 10.58 11.11
CA ALA A 281 0.96 11.00 9.74
C ALA A 281 -0.24 10.77 8.79
N LEU A 282 -1.35 10.24 9.34
CA LEU A 282 -2.72 10.36 8.81
C LEU A 282 -3.31 11.70 9.29
#